data_AF-A0A8H4WQF7-F1
#
_entry.id   AF-A0A8H4WQF7-F1
#
_cell.length_a   1.000
_cell.length_b   1.000
_cell.length_c   1.000
_cell.angle_alpha   90.00
_cell.angle_beta   90.00
_cell.angle_gamma   90.00
#
_symmetry.space_group_name_H-M   'P 1'
#
loop_
_entity.id
_entity.type
_entity.pdbx_description
1 polymer ?
#
loop_
_entity_poly.entity_id
_entity_poly.type
_entity_poly.pdbx_seq_one_letter_code
_entity_poly.pdbx_strand_id
1 'polypeptide(L)'
;MFFDLLPEGTNEYDQGFSLQIREEIPVEKIANAIAFVAQRHPMLRARFMKDGGQWSQMITNKSSTVHEFESYKLPAGSDLATIIRSTRQKLDFKNGPVFVSAYADLGQGSRVLFLTAHHLVVDLVSWRVILRDIEDHIRGIEPVALTSIPFQTWLEQQRLHSIAHSEIFEETKVLTGVSTFWGLTAEQNVSQDAIEESFTISKDATTFIFNQASLESRIDAVDLLLGALAYSFSMVFHDRPTIAIDFEGHGREPWDPSLD
;
A
#
# COMPACT_ATOMS: atom_id res chain seq x y z
N MET A 1 3.41 14.87 -1.33
CA MET A 1 4.68 14.12 -1.53
C MET A 1 4.77 13.46 -2.90
N PHE A 2 3.88 12.54 -3.30
CA PHE A 2 3.98 11.84 -4.59
C PHE A 2 4.10 12.80 -5.80
N PHE A 3 3.16 13.73 -5.96
CA PHE A 3 3.19 14.70 -7.06
C PHE A 3 4.23 15.82 -6.86
N ASP A 4 4.82 15.96 -5.67
CA ASP A 4 5.93 16.91 -5.45
C ASP A 4 7.24 16.32 -5.97
N LEU A 5 7.44 15.00 -5.78
CA LEU A 5 8.59 14.26 -6.28
C LEU A 5 8.44 13.93 -7.78
N LEU A 6 7.22 13.65 -8.23
CA LEU A 6 6.88 13.33 -9.61
C LEU A 6 5.78 14.26 -10.13
N PRO A 7 6.12 15.49 -10.58
CA PRO A 7 5.14 16.51 -10.97
C PRO A 7 4.12 16.06 -12.01
N GLU A 8 4.50 15.15 -12.90
CA GLU A 8 3.63 14.62 -13.96
C GLU A 8 2.91 13.31 -13.56
N GLY A 9 3.28 12.74 -12.41
CA GLY A 9 2.86 11.43 -11.94
C GLY A 9 3.42 10.27 -12.77
N THR A 10 3.25 9.06 -12.26
CA THR A 10 3.57 7.81 -12.96
C THR A 10 2.53 6.75 -12.57
N ASN A 11 2.26 5.79 -13.46
CA ASN A 11 1.48 4.60 -13.12
C ASN A 11 2.33 3.51 -12.45
N GLU A 12 3.65 3.65 -12.47
CA GLU A 12 4.62 2.71 -11.89
C GLU A 12 4.80 2.96 -10.38
N TYR A 13 3.68 3.09 -9.67
CA TYR A 13 3.62 3.30 -8.23
C TYR A 13 2.41 2.56 -7.66
N ASP A 14 2.50 1.23 -7.66
CA ASP A 14 1.45 0.32 -7.26
C ASP A 14 1.85 -0.56 -6.08
N GLN A 15 0.85 -1.08 -5.39
CA GLN A 15 0.99 -2.09 -4.36
C GLN A 15 0.12 -3.28 -4.74
N GLY A 16 0.62 -4.50 -4.56
CA GLY A 16 -0.12 -5.70 -4.95
C GLY A 16 0.20 -6.94 -4.13
N PHE A 17 -0.70 -7.92 -4.20
CA PHE A 17 -0.64 -9.18 -3.47
C PHE A 17 -0.88 -10.35 -4.43
N SER A 18 -0.08 -11.40 -4.28
CA SER A 18 -0.30 -12.71 -4.91
C SER A 18 -0.80 -13.68 -3.86
N LEU A 19 -2.01 -14.19 -4.06
CA LEU A 19 -2.71 -15.07 -3.13
C LEU A 19 -2.84 -16.47 -3.73
N GLN A 20 -2.45 -17.48 -2.96
CA GLN A 20 -2.75 -18.86 -3.31
C GLN A 20 -4.18 -19.19 -2.86
N ILE A 21 -5.04 -19.57 -3.80
CA ILE A 21 -6.41 -19.98 -3.50
C ILE A 21 -6.37 -21.47 -3.13
N ARG A 22 -6.74 -21.78 -1.89
CA ARG A 22 -6.70 -23.14 -1.32
C ARG A 22 -7.96 -23.96 -1.62
N GLU A 23 -9.08 -23.29 -1.85
CA GLU A 23 -10.37 -23.90 -2.12
C GLU A 23 -10.72 -23.82 -3.60
N GLU A 24 -11.56 -24.74 -4.08
CA GLU A 24 -12.09 -24.65 -5.44
C GLU A 24 -13.24 -23.65 -5.47
N ILE A 25 -12.96 -22.44 -5.96
CA ILE A 25 -13.91 -21.34 -6.06
C ILE A 25 -14.15 -21.07 -7.55
N PRO A 26 -15.41 -21.05 -8.03
CA PRO A 26 -15.72 -20.69 -9.42
C PRO A 26 -15.13 -19.33 -9.76
N VAL A 27 -14.46 -19.22 -10.92
CA VAL A 27 -13.77 -17.99 -11.32
C VAL A 27 -14.73 -16.81 -11.45
N GLU A 28 -15.98 -17.07 -11.86
CA GLU A 28 -17.04 -16.08 -11.94
C GLU A 28 -17.38 -15.50 -10.56
N LYS A 29 -17.29 -16.32 -9.51
CA LYS A 29 -17.53 -15.90 -8.12
C LYS A 29 -16.41 -14.98 -7.62
N ILE A 30 -15.17 -15.26 -8.00
CA ILE A 30 -14.01 -14.40 -7.71
C ILE A 30 -14.14 -13.07 -8.46
N ALA A 31 -14.44 -13.13 -9.77
CA ALA A 31 -14.63 -11.94 -10.59
C ALA A 31 -15.76 -11.04 -10.04
N ASN A 32 -16.89 -11.63 -9.65
CA ASN A 32 -18.00 -10.90 -9.04
C ASN A 32 -17.61 -10.24 -7.70
N ALA A 33 -16.84 -10.92 -6.86
CA ALA A 33 -16.36 -10.36 -5.59
C ALA A 33 -15.43 -9.15 -5.81
N ILE A 34 -14.51 -9.24 -6.78
CA ILE A 34 -13.61 -8.14 -7.13
C ILE A 34 -14.41 -6.94 -7.67
N ALA A 35 -15.36 -7.20 -8.57
CA ALA A 35 -16.25 -6.17 -9.11
C ALA A 35 -17.06 -5.49 -8.00
N PHE A 36 -17.60 -6.28 -7.06
CA PHE A 36 -18.32 -5.79 -5.89
C PHE A 36 -17.45 -4.87 -5.03
N VAL A 37 -16.23 -5.28 -4.69
CA VAL A 37 -15.31 -4.48 -3.86
C VAL A 37 -14.90 -3.18 -4.55
N ALA A 38 -14.58 -3.23 -5.85
CA ALA A 38 -14.26 -2.03 -6.63
C ALA A 38 -15.45 -1.04 -6.70
N GLN A 39 -16.67 -1.55 -6.75
CA GLN A 39 -17.90 -0.74 -6.73
C GLN A 39 -18.29 -0.27 -5.32
N ARG A 40 -17.90 -0.99 -4.28
CA ARG A 40 -18.18 -0.65 -2.88
C ARG A 40 -17.29 0.49 -2.38
N HIS A 41 -15.99 0.45 -2.68
CA HIS A 41 -15.00 1.40 -2.16
C HIS A 41 -14.73 2.56 -3.12
N PRO A 42 -15.10 3.82 -2.78
CA PRO A 42 -14.97 4.95 -3.70
C PRO A 42 -13.54 5.20 -4.20
N MET A 43 -12.52 5.00 -3.35
CA MET A 43 -11.12 5.23 -3.74
C MET A 43 -10.64 4.31 -4.86
N LEU A 44 -11.18 3.10 -4.98
CA LEU A 44 -10.88 2.20 -6.11
C LEU A 44 -11.49 2.70 -7.44
N ARG A 45 -12.27 3.77 -7.40
CA ARG A 45 -12.82 4.50 -8.55
C ARG A 45 -12.29 5.93 -8.64
N ALA A 46 -11.24 6.26 -7.90
CA ALA A 46 -10.63 7.59 -7.97
C ALA A 46 -9.91 7.78 -9.32
N ARG A 47 -9.91 9.02 -9.79
CA ARG A 47 -9.13 9.52 -10.94
C ARG A 47 -8.42 10.79 -10.52
N PHE A 48 -7.18 10.96 -10.97
CA PHE A 48 -6.41 12.17 -10.70
C PHE A 48 -6.10 12.90 -11.99
N MET A 49 -6.41 14.19 -12.02
CA MET A 49 -6.20 15.04 -13.19
C MET A 49 -5.43 16.29 -12.76
N LYS A 50 -4.51 16.73 -13.62
CA LYS A 50 -3.76 17.97 -13.44
C LYS A 50 -4.37 19.03 -14.35
N ASP A 51 -4.92 20.09 -13.78
CA ASP A 51 -5.44 21.25 -14.51
C ASP A 51 -4.81 22.53 -13.95
N GLY A 52 -4.36 23.43 -14.81
CA GLY A 52 -3.66 24.65 -14.40
C GLY A 52 -2.43 24.42 -13.50
N GLY A 53 -1.79 23.25 -13.60
CA GLY A 53 -0.67 22.85 -12.74
C GLY A 53 -1.07 22.27 -11.37
N GLN A 54 -2.36 22.24 -11.04
CA GLN A 54 -2.90 21.72 -9.79
C GLN A 54 -3.50 20.33 -9.99
N TRP A 55 -3.15 19.41 -9.10
CA TRP A 55 -3.73 18.07 -9.09
C TRP A 55 -5.08 18.09 -8.37
N SER A 56 -6.06 17.40 -8.96
CA SER A 56 -7.40 17.21 -8.41
C SER A 56 -7.77 15.73 -8.46
N GLN A 57 -8.60 15.31 -7.52
CA GLN A 57 -9.12 13.96 -7.42
C GLN A 57 -10.64 13.97 -7.64
N MET A 58 -11.14 13.02 -8.43
CA MET A 58 -12.58 12.77 -8.60
C MET A 58 -12.90 11.29 -8.44
N ILE A 59 -14.13 10.97 -8.01
CA ILE A 59 -14.64 9.60 -7.98
C ILE A 59 -15.54 9.40 -9.20
N THR A 60 -15.27 8.37 -10.01
CA THR A 60 -16.10 8.03 -11.16
C THR A 60 -17.15 6.96 -10.81
N ASN A 61 -18.31 7.06 -11.44
CA ASN A 61 -19.34 6.01 -11.44
C ASN A 61 -19.41 5.26 -12.79
N LYS A 62 -18.50 5.56 -13.73
CA LYS A 62 -18.45 4.88 -15.04
C LYS A 62 -17.96 3.44 -14.85
N SER A 63 -18.88 2.48 -14.88
CA SER A 63 -18.63 1.07 -14.56
C SER A 63 -17.53 0.42 -15.41
N SER A 64 -17.40 0.81 -16.68
CA SER A 64 -16.48 0.18 -17.64
C SER A 64 -15.00 0.42 -17.35
N THR A 65 -14.64 1.32 -16.43
CA THR A 65 -13.24 1.56 -16.05
C THR A 65 -12.98 1.37 -14.55
N VAL A 66 -13.94 0.81 -13.81
CA VAL A 66 -13.82 0.65 -12.35
C VAL A 66 -12.74 -0.35 -11.97
N HIS A 67 -12.70 -1.49 -12.67
CA HIS A 67 -11.71 -2.54 -12.44
C HIS A 67 -11.48 -3.33 -13.73
N GLU A 68 -10.39 -4.07 -13.77
CA GLU A 68 -10.14 -5.09 -14.79
C GLU A 68 -9.77 -6.42 -14.13
N PHE A 69 -10.34 -7.50 -14.66
CA PHE A 69 -10.11 -8.86 -14.20
C PHE A 69 -9.82 -9.76 -15.40
N GLU A 70 -8.64 -10.39 -15.39
CA GLU A 70 -8.27 -11.40 -16.36
C GLU A 70 -8.20 -12.79 -15.74
N SER A 71 -8.51 -13.80 -16.55
CA SER A 71 -8.43 -15.20 -16.13
C SER A 71 -7.63 -16.00 -17.15
N TYR A 72 -6.67 -16.77 -16.65
CA TYR A 72 -5.76 -17.59 -17.43
C TYR A 72 -5.84 -19.05 -16.98
N LYS A 73 -5.77 -19.96 -17.94
CA LYS A 73 -5.51 -21.38 -17.72
C LYS A 73 -4.15 -21.71 -18.29
N LEU A 74 -3.21 -22.07 -17.44
CA LEU A 74 -1.80 -22.22 -17.78
C LEU A 74 -1.25 -23.57 -17.31
N PRO A 75 -0.24 -24.11 -18.00
CA PRO A 75 0.48 -25.28 -17.52
C PRO A 75 1.18 -25.03 -16.18
N ALA A 76 1.38 -26.09 -15.40
CA ALA A 76 2.19 -26.03 -14.19
C ALA A 76 3.63 -25.55 -14.50
N GLY A 77 4.17 -24.65 -13.67
CA GLY A 77 5.50 -24.06 -13.87
C GLY A 77 5.54 -22.89 -14.86
N SER A 78 4.39 -22.39 -15.32
CA SER A 78 4.32 -21.18 -16.14
C SER A 78 4.86 -19.95 -15.40
N ASP A 79 5.48 -19.04 -16.14
CA ASP A 79 6.00 -17.78 -15.60
C ASP A 79 4.87 -16.80 -15.26
N LEU A 80 4.54 -16.73 -13.97
CA LEU A 80 3.58 -15.76 -13.45
C LEU A 80 4.08 -14.31 -13.51
N ALA A 81 5.40 -14.08 -13.56
CA ALA A 81 5.96 -12.73 -13.55
C ALA A 81 5.51 -11.94 -14.79
N THR A 82 5.36 -12.61 -15.92
CA THR A 82 4.85 -12.00 -17.15
C THR A 82 3.40 -11.57 -17.03
N ILE A 83 2.52 -12.39 -16.44
CA ILE A 83 1.12 -12.03 -16.19
C ILE A 83 1.06 -10.86 -15.22
N ILE A 84 1.76 -10.95 -14.09
CA ILE A 84 1.81 -9.91 -13.06
C ILE A 84 2.23 -8.58 -13.69
N ARG A 85 3.30 -8.57 -14.48
CA ARG A 85 3.78 -7.37 -15.17
C ARG A 85 2.74 -6.82 -16.16
N SER A 86 2.12 -7.67 -16.98
CA SER A 86 1.07 -7.21 -17.91
C SER A 86 -0.16 -6.67 -17.19
N THR A 87 -0.52 -7.25 -16.04
CA THR A 87 -1.64 -6.77 -15.22
C THR A 87 -1.31 -5.41 -14.60
N ARG A 88 -0.11 -5.23 -14.01
CA ARG A 88 0.33 -3.94 -13.43
C ARG A 88 0.33 -2.81 -14.45
N GLN A 89 0.73 -3.09 -15.70
CA GLN A 89 0.76 -2.11 -16.79
C GLN A 89 -0.61 -1.55 -17.20
N LYS A 90 -1.71 -2.13 -16.71
CA LYS A 90 -3.07 -1.66 -16.98
C LYS A 90 -3.56 -0.59 -16.01
N LEU A 91 -2.82 -0.34 -14.95
CA LEU A 91 -3.12 0.75 -14.04
C LEU A 91 -2.99 2.08 -14.79
N ASP A 92 -4.03 2.89 -14.70
CA ASP A 92 -4.05 4.27 -15.18
C ASP A 92 -4.69 5.14 -14.09
N PHE A 93 -3.88 5.92 -13.36
CA PHE A 93 -4.40 6.78 -12.30
C PHE A 93 -5.23 7.96 -12.84
N LYS A 94 -5.08 8.32 -14.13
CA LYS A 94 -5.80 9.43 -14.77
C LYS A 94 -7.15 8.99 -15.31
N ASN A 95 -7.19 7.89 -16.06
CA ASN A 95 -8.40 7.42 -16.75
C ASN A 95 -9.01 6.14 -16.15
N GLY A 96 -8.22 5.42 -15.36
CA GLY A 96 -8.58 4.13 -14.80
C GLY A 96 -8.30 2.96 -15.73
N PRO A 97 -8.34 1.73 -15.20
CA PRO A 97 -8.62 1.40 -13.78
C PRO A 97 -7.46 1.70 -12.83
N VAL A 98 -7.75 1.93 -11.54
CA VAL A 98 -6.74 2.07 -10.47
C VAL A 98 -6.61 0.82 -9.61
N PHE A 99 -7.39 -0.21 -9.93
CA PHE A 99 -7.39 -1.52 -9.29
C PHE A 99 -7.63 -2.58 -10.37
N VAL A 100 -6.67 -3.49 -10.50
CA VAL A 100 -6.67 -4.53 -11.54
C VAL A 100 -6.24 -5.86 -10.93
N SER A 101 -6.64 -6.94 -11.60
CA SER A 101 -6.50 -8.28 -11.04
C SER A 101 -6.35 -9.34 -12.13
N ALA A 102 -5.65 -10.42 -11.79
CA ALA A 102 -5.49 -11.57 -12.64
C ALA A 102 -5.62 -12.86 -11.84
N TYR A 103 -6.41 -13.79 -12.36
CA TYR A 103 -6.52 -15.16 -11.87
C TYR A 103 -5.78 -16.10 -12.81
N ALA A 104 -4.95 -16.99 -12.26
CA ALA A 104 -4.26 -18.03 -13.00
C ALA A 104 -4.55 -19.40 -12.38
N ASP A 105 -5.17 -20.28 -13.16
CA ASP A 105 -5.21 -21.71 -12.87
C ASP A 105 -3.97 -22.37 -13.49
N LEU A 106 -3.10 -22.91 -12.64
CA LEU A 106 -1.82 -23.52 -13.02
C LEU A 106 -1.92 -25.05 -13.15
N GLY A 107 -3.13 -25.61 -13.07
CA GLY A 107 -3.36 -27.05 -13.02
C GLY A 107 -2.97 -27.68 -11.68
N GLN A 108 -3.29 -28.96 -11.51
CA GLN A 108 -3.02 -29.74 -10.28
C GLN A 108 -3.58 -29.09 -8.99
N GLY A 109 -4.64 -28.29 -9.11
CA GLY A 109 -5.24 -27.57 -7.98
C GLY A 109 -4.50 -26.29 -7.56
N SER A 110 -3.41 -25.92 -8.22
CA SER A 110 -2.69 -24.67 -7.96
C SER A 110 -3.37 -23.50 -8.66
N ARG A 111 -3.84 -22.54 -7.87
CA ARG A 111 -4.58 -21.36 -8.35
C ARG A 111 -4.01 -20.12 -7.66
N VAL A 112 -3.72 -19.10 -8.44
CA VAL A 112 -3.16 -17.83 -7.93
C VAL A 112 -4.08 -16.68 -8.33
N LEU A 113 -4.40 -15.83 -7.37
CA LEU A 113 -5.05 -14.55 -7.60
C LEU A 113 -4.05 -13.44 -7.32
N PHE A 114 -3.73 -12.66 -8.35
CA PHE A 114 -2.96 -11.43 -8.23
C PHE A 114 -3.91 -10.24 -8.19
N LEU A 115 -3.71 -9.35 -7.22
CA LEU A 115 -4.43 -8.10 -7.04
C LEU A 115 -3.41 -6.98 -7.00
N THR A 116 -3.62 -5.89 -7.73
CA THR A 116 -2.80 -4.69 -7.59
C THR A 116 -3.65 -3.42 -7.72
N ALA A 117 -3.30 -2.40 -6.96
CA ALA A 117 -3.89 -1.09 -7.03
C ALA A 117 -2.80 -0.02 -7.05
N HIS A 118 -3.10 1.11 -7.70
CA HIS A 118 -2.23 2.28 -7.64
C HIS A 118 -2.11 2.75 -6.19
N HIS A 119 -0.90 3.01 -5.71
CA HIS A 119 -0.64 3.28 -4.30
C HIS A 119 -1.28 4.60 -3.79
N LEU A 120 -1.64 5.50 -4.72
CA LEU A 120 -2.49 6.68 -4.42
C LEU A 120 -3.87 6.35 -3.84
N VAL A 121 -4.36 5.12 -4.00
CA VAL A 121 -5.72 4.73 -3.59
C VAL A 121 -5.76 3.62 -2.54
N VAL A 122 -4.60 3.09 -2.13
CA VAL A 122 -4.47 2.02 -1.13
C VAL A 122 -3.25 2.20 -0.25
N ASP A 123 -3.34 1.64 0.95
CA ASP A 123 -2.25 1.40 1.90
C ASP A 123 -2.40 -0.03 2.47
N LEU A 124 -1.49 -0.44 3.35
CA LEU A 124 -1.54 -1.77 3.99
C LEU A 124 -2.84 -2.02 4.78
N VAL A 125 -3.44 -0.98 5.37
CA VAL A 125 -4.70 -1.11 6.12
C VAL A 125 -5.88 -1.34 5.16
N SER A 126 -5.88 -0.65 4.02
CA SER A 126 -6.85 -0.78 2.94
C SER A 126 -6.88 -2.20 2.38
N TRP A 127 -5.71 -2.83 2.23
CA TRP A 127 -5.62 -4.22 1.78
C TRP A 127 -6.31 -5.20 2.72
N ARG A 128 -6.24 -5.00 4.04
CA ARG A 128 -6.99 -5.84 5.00
C ARG A 128 -8.49 -5.75 4.77
N VAL A 129 -9.01 -4.55 4.49
CA VAL A 129 -10.43 -4.32 4.19
C VAL A 129 -10.81 -4.93 2.84
N ILE A 130 -10.02 -4.69 1.79
CA ILE A 130 -10.24 -5.23 0.44
C ILE A 130 -10.30 -6.76 0.45
N LEU A 131 -9.30 -7.41 1.07
CA LEU A 131 -9.22 -8.86 1.13
C LEU A 131 -10.37 -9.47 1.93
N ARG A 132 -10.73 -8.84 3.06
CA ARG A 132 -11.89 -9.26 3.86
C ARG A 132 -13.18 -9.15 3.07
N ASP A 133 -13.43 -8.02 2.42
CA ASP A 133 -14.68 -7.83 1.65
C ASP A 133 -14.77 -8.78 0.45
N ILE A 134 -13.64 -9.13 -0.19
CA ILE A 134 -13.60 -10.18 -1.23
C ILE A 134 -13.98 -11.53 -0.62
N GLU A 135 -13.38 -11.92 0.51
CA GLU A 135 -13.64 -13.18 1.19
C GLU A 135 -15.10 -13.28 1.66
N ASP A 136 -15.63 -12.23 2.28
CA ASP A 136 -17.01 -12.14 2.76
C ASP A 136 -18.00 -12.26 1.60
N HIS A 137 -17.76 -11.56 0.48
CA HIS A 137 -18.60 -11.68 -0.72
C HIS A 137 -18.56 -13.09 -1.32
N ILE A 138 -17.38 -13.73 -1.38
CA ILE A 138 -17.25 -15.12 -1.80
C ILE A 138 -18.00 -16.04 -0.84
N ARG A 139 -18.03 -15.76 0.46
CA ARG A 139 -18.78 -16.59 1.43
C ARG A 139 -20.30 -16.32 1.43
N GLY A 140 -20.76 -15.31 0.70
CA GLY A 140 -22.17 -14.88 0.72
C GLY A 140 -22.56 -14.23 2.04
N ILE A 141 -21.60 -13.63 2.74
CA ILE A 141 -21.85 -12.84 3.94
C ILE A 141 -22.37 -11.47 3.48
N GLU A 142 -23.52 -11.07 4.02
CA GLU A 142 -24.13 -9.79 3.68
C GLU A 142 -23.19 -8.63 4.08
N PRO A 143 -22.89 -7.70 3.17
CA PRO A 143 -21.99 -6.61 3.45
C PRO A 143 -22.63 -5.63 4.45
N VAL A 144 -21.90 -5.33 5.53
CA VAL A 144 -22.31 -4.29 6.48
C VAL A 144 -22.31 -2.92 5.76
N ALA A 145 -23.16 -1.98 6.17
CA ALA A 145 -23.08 -0.62 5.65
C ALA A 145 -21.69 -0.03 5.95
N LEU A 146 -21.12 0.73 5.00
CA LEU A 146 -19.89 1.47 5.26
C LEU A 146 -20.18 2.54 6.31
N THR A 147 -19.59 2.40 7.49
CA THR A 147 -19.69 3.37 8.59
C THR A 147 -18.57 4.39 8.56
N SER A 148 -17.50 4.11 7.80
CA SER A 148 -16.34 5.01 7.64
C SER A 148 -16.71 6.28 6.88
N ILE A 149 -16.09 7.40 7.26
CA ILE A 149 -16.21 8.64 6.49
C ILE A 149 -15.56 8.51 5.09
N PRO A 150 -16.10 9.19 4.06
CA PRO A 150 -15.46 9.22 2.75
C PRO A 150 -14.05 9.85 2.82
N PHE A 151 -13.11 9.33 2.02
CA PHE A 151 -11.73 9.84 2.00
C PHE A 151 -11.64 11.33 1.67
N GLN A 152 -12.50 11.85 0.79
CA GLN A 152 -12.55 13.29 0.50
C GLN A 152 -12.97 14.13 1.72
N THR A 153 -13.86 13.60 2.57
CA THR A 153 -14.22 14.22 3.84
C THR A 153 -13.04 14.19 4.79
N TRP A 154 -12.33 13.06 4.91
CA TRP A 154 -11.10 12.95 5.69
C TRP A 154 -10.03 13.97 5.26
N LEU A 155 -9.80 14.14 3.95
CA LEU A 155 -8.85 15.14 3.43
C LEU A 155 -9.23 16.57 3.82
N GLU A 156 -10.51 16.92 3.71
CA GLU A 156 -10.97 18.27 4.10
C GLU A 156 -10.83 18.49 5.61
N GLN A 157 -11.17 17.48 6.42
CA GLN A 157 -10.97 17.53 7.87
C GLN A 157 -9.49 17.71 8.22
N GLN A 158 -8.57 16.99 7.56
CA GLN A 158 -7.14 17.15 7.75
C GLN A 158 -6.65 18.55 7.38
N ARG A 159 -7.14 19.09 6.25
CA ARG A 159 -6.79 20.45 5.80
C ARG A 159 -7.21 21.49 6.84
N LEU A 160 -8.44 21.39 7.35
CA LEU A 160 -8.96 22.30 8.38
C LEU A 160 -8.17 22.18 9.68
N HIS A 161 -7.86 20.95 10.11
CA HIS A 161 -7.06 20.69 11.30
C HIS A 161 -5.64 21.26 11.17
N SER A 162 -4.99 21.08 10.01
CA SER A 162 -3.65 21.60 9.73
C SER A 162 -3.59 23.13 9.79
N ILE A 163 -4.58 23.82 9.23
CA ILE A 163 -4.67 25.29 9.29
C ILE A 163 -4.80 25.76 10.74
N ALA A 164 -5.67 25.11 11.53
CA ALA A 164 -5.92 25.46 12.92
C ALA A 164 -4.70 25.20 13.84
N HIS A 165 -3.81 24.28 13.46
CA HIS A 165 -2.66 23.85 14.28
C HIS A 165 -1.31 24.11 13.58
N SER A 166 -1.26 25.09 12.68
CA SER A 166 -0.05 25.42 11.91
C SER A 166 1.15 25.83 12.78
N GLU A 167 0.91 26.24 14.03
CA GLU A 167 1.95 26.61 15.00
C GLU A 167 2.66 25.40 15.65
N ILE A 168 2.15 24.17 15.49
CA ILE A 168 2.66 22.96 16.17
C ILE A 168 3.86 22.32 15.42
N PHE A 169 4.11 22.71 14.18
CA PHE A 169 5.22 22.15 13.42
C PHE A 169 6.49 22.96 13.66
N GLU A 170 7.37 22.48 14.55
CA GLU A 170 8.79 22.80 14.44
C GLU A 170 9.26 22.37 13.05
N GLU A 171 9.99 23.24 12.34
CA GLU A 171 10.57 22.89 11.04
C GLU A 171 11.31 21.56 11.17
N THR A 172 10.80 20.52 10.50
CA THR A 172 11.45 19.22 10.47
C THR A 172 12.86 19.46 9.98
N LYS A 173 13.85 19.20 10.84
CA LYS A 173 15.25 19.43 10.49
C LYS A 173 15.60 18.51 9.33
N VAL A 174 15.60 19.06 8.12
CA VAL A 174 15.95 18.31 6.91
C VAL A 174 17.38 17.82 7.08
N LEU A 175 17.54 16.51 7.08
CA LEU A 175 18.84 15.89 7.23
C LEU A 175 19.59 16.05 5.92
N THR A 176 20.68 16.82 5.97
CA THR A 176 21.55 17.04 4.83
C THR A 176 22.69 16.01 4.82
N GLY A 177 23.18 15.67 3.64
CA GLY A 177 24.39 14.83 3.48
C GLY A 177 24.19 13.31 3.61
N VAL A 178 22.95 12.81 3.66
CA VAL A 178 22.69 11.36 3.67
C VAL A 178 23.21 10.71 2.39
N SER A 179 22.92 11.31 1.23
CA SER A 179 23.35 10.81 -0.09
C SER A 179 24.86 10.96 -0.32
N THR A 180 25.47 12.03 0.19
CA THR A 180 26.92 12.27 0.04
C THR A 180 27.78 11.21 0.72
N PHE A 181 27.32 10.65 1.83
CA PHE A 181 28.04 9.55 2.49
C PHE A 181 28.15 8.32 1.58
N TRP A 182 27.08 8.03 0.83
CA TRP A 182 27.03 6.89 -0.10
C TRP A 182 27.62 7.21 -1.47
N GLY A 183 28.06 8.45 -1.70
CA GLY A 183 28.57 8.90 -2.99
C GLY A 183 27.52 8.88 -4.10
N LEU A 184 26.23 8.99 -3.75
CA LEU A 184 25.11 8.94 -4.69
C LEU A 184 24.51 10.33 -4.91
N THR A 185 24.09 10.62 -6.14
CA THR A 185 23.15 11.72 -6.41
C THR A 185 21.71 11.20 -6.44
N ALA A 186 20.73 12.10 -6.34
CA ALA A 186 19.32 11.71 -6.38
C ALA A 186 18.96 11.01 -7.72
N GLU A 187 19.60 11.41 -8.82
CA GLU A 187 19.39 10.87 -10.16
C GLU A 187 19.98 9.46 -10.33
N GLN A 188 20.95 9.10 -9.50
CA GLN A 188 21.58 7.76 -9.50
C GLN A 188 20.83 6.77 -8.62
N ASN A 189 19.99 7.24 -7.70
CA ASN A 189 19.27 6.40 -6.76
C ASN A 189 17.91 5.96 -7.35
N VAL A 190 17.95 5.02 -8.30
CA VAL A 190 16.77 4.52 -9.00
C VAL A 190 16.36 3.13 -8.51
N SER A 191 15.06 2.84 -8.53
CA SER A 191 14.49 1.56 -8.08
C SER A 191 15.01 0.35 -8.88
N GLN A 192 15.41 0.55 -10.14
CA GLN A 192 15.97 -0.52 -10.98
C GLN A 192 17.27 -1.12 -10.41
N ASP A 193 18.06 -0.33 -9.69
CA ASP A 193 19.34 -0.76 -9.12
C ASP A 193 19.19 -1.30 -7.68
N ALA A 194 17.96 -1.39 -7.17
CA ALA A 194 17.70 -1.88 -5.83
C ALA A 194 18.00 -3.39 -5.70
N ILE A 195 18.74 -3.74 -4.66
CA ILE A 195 18.97 -5.13 -4.24
C ILE A 195 18.21 -5.34 -2.93
N GLU A 196 17.37 -6.37 -2.88
CA GLU A 196 16.60 -6.73 -1.69
C GLU A 196 17.20 -7.97 -1.04
N GLU A 197 17.59 -7.84 0.22
CA GLU A 197 18.05 -8.93 1.08
C GLU A 197 17.10 -9.03 2.28
N SER A 198 16.70 -10.26 2.64
CA SER A 198 15.77 -10.49 3.75
C SER A 198 16.24 -11.62 4.64
N PHE A 199 15.89 -11.54 5.92
CA PHE A 199 16.11 -12.60 6.89
C PHE A 199 14.90 -12.75 7.79
N THR A 200 14.76 -13.93 8.39
CA THR A 200 13.66 -14.23 9.32
C THR A 200 14.22 -14.44 10.71
N ILE A 201 13.65 -13.75 11.70
CA ILE A 201 13.95 -13.98 13.11
C ILE A 201 13.12 -15.16 13.65
N SER A 202 13.65 -15.84 14.68
CA SER A 202 13.00 -17.01 15.25
C SER A 202 11.66 -16.64 15.91
N LYS A 203 10.75 -17.61 15.98
CA LYS A 203 9.47 -17.45 16.69
C LYS A 203 9.67 -16.97 18.13
N ASP A 204 10.70 -17.45 18.80
CA ASP A 204 11.01 -17.08 20.19
C ASP A 204 11.42 -15.61 20.30
N ALA A 205 12.27 -15.14 19.37
CA ALA A 205 12.65 -13.73 19.29
C ALA A 205 11.46 -12.83 18.98
N THR A 206 10.63 -13.20 17.99
CA THR A 206 9.40 -12.47 17.65
C THR A 206 8.46 -12.39 18.85
N THR A 207 8.24 -13.52 19.54
CA THR A 207 7.38 -13.58 20.73
C THR A 207 7.92 -12.70 21.86
N PHE A 208 9.23 -12.71 22.08
CA PHE A 208 9.88 -11.86 23.07
C PHE A 208 9.66 -10.38 22.76
N ILE A 209 9.86 -9.94 21.52
CA ILE A 209 9.68 -8.54 21.09
C ILE A 209 8.24 -8.07 21.38
N PHE A 210 7.23 -8.83 20.97
CA PHE A 210 5.83 -8.46 21.21
C PHE A 210 5.45 -8.48 22.70
N ASN A 211 5.98 -9.43 23.47
CA ASN A 211 5.69 -9.50 24.91
C ASN A 211 6.37 -8.39 25.71
N GLN A 212 7.64 -8.06 25.41
CA GLN A 212 8.35 -6.97 26.08
C GLN A 212 7.67 -5.63 25.83
N ALA A 213 7.24 -5.39 24.59
CA ALA A 213 6.46 -4.21 24.25
C ALA A 213 5.18 -4.10 25.11
N SER A 214 4.51 -5.23 25.40
CA SER A 214 3.32 -5.22 26.24
C SER A 214 3.58 -5.01 27.75
N LEU A 215 4.78 -5.31 28.24
CA LEU A 215 5.13 -5.25 29.66
C LEU A 215 5.55 -3.84 30.10
N GLU A 216 6.22 -3.10 29.21
CA GLU A 216 6.62 -1.73 29.45
C GLU A 216 5.64 -0.78 28.76
N SER A 217 4.79 -0.09 29.54
CA SER A 217 3.69 0.77 29.06
C SER A 217 4.04 1.92 28.08
N ARG A 218 5.29 2.02 27.61
CA ARG A 218 5.79 3.11 26.75
C ARG A 218 6.70 2.65 25.61
N ILE A 219 6.86 1.34 25.37
CA ILE A 219 7.72 0.83 24.30
C ILE A 219 6.90 -0.14 23.46
N ASP A 220 6.72 0.16 22.18
CA ASP A 220 6.10 -0.74 21.23
C ASP A 220 7.12 -1.66 20.55
N ALA A 221 6.64 -2.71 19.88
CA ALA A 221 7.51 -3.62 19.13
C ALA A 221 8.33 -2.87 18.07
N VAL A 222 7.76 -1.81 17.49
CA VAL A 222 8.43 -0.94 16.51
C VAL A 222 9.62 -0.21 17.15
N ASP A 223 9.49 0.29 18.38
CA ASP A 223 10.58 0.99 19.07
C ASP A 223 11.79 0.08 19.29
N LEU A 224 11.53 -1.19 19.66
CA LEU A 224 12.59 -2.20 19.80
C LEU A 224 13.30 -2.48 18.47
N LEU A 225 12.55 -2.57 17.37
CA LEU A 225 13.11 -2.80 16.03
C LEU A 225 13.92 -1.59 15.54
N LEU A 226 13.41 -0.36 15.74
CA LEU A 226 14.11 0.88 15.42
C LEU A 226 15.40 1.03 16.23
N GLY A 227 15.35 0.71 17.53
CA GLY A 227 16.52 0.69 18.41
C GLY A 227 17.57 -0.31 17.94
N ALA A 228 17.16 -1.52 17.57
CA ALA A 228 18.06 -2.53 17.03
C ALA A 228 18.69 -2.10 15.69
N LEU A 229 17.92 -1.45 14.81
CA LEU A 229 18.41 -0.92 13.54
C LEU A 229 19.45 0.20 13.77
N ALA A 230 19.14 1.19 14.60
CA ALA A 230 20.07 2.27 14.91
C ALA A 230 21.34 1.77 15.62
N TYR A 231 21.21 0.80 16.53
CA TYR A 231 22.35 0.19 17.21
C TYR A 231 23.24 -0.59 16.24
N SER A 232 22.66 -1.48 15.43
CA SER A 232 23.42 -2.25 14.45
C SER A 232 24.12 -1.37 13.42
N PHE A 233 23.48 -0.28 12.96
CA PHE A 233 24.12 0.69 12.09
C PHE A 233 25.36 1.32 12.76
N SER A 234 25.24 1.75 14.02
CA SER A 234 26.35 2.37 14.76
C SER A 234 27.54 1.42 14.99
N MET A 235 27.30 0.11 15.02
CA MET A 235 28.31 -0.93 15.16
C MET A 235 29.05 -1.26 13.85
N VAL A 236 28.47 -0.87 12.70
CA VAL A 236 29.05 -1.12 11.38
C VAL A 236 29.73 0.14 10.84
N PHE A 237 29.10 1.29 10.99
CA PHE A 237 29.56 2.57 10.45
C PHE A 237 30.07 3.49 11.57
N HIS A 238 31.34 3.32 11.95
CA HIS A 238 31.98 4.07 13.04
C HIS A 238 32.45 5.49 12.65
N ASP A 239 32.51 5.79 11.36
CA ASP A 239 33.01 7.05 10.79
C ASP A 239 31.93 8.12 10.63
N ARG A 240 30.74 7.89 11.19
CA ARG A 240 29.61 8.79 11.11
C ARG A 240 28.68 8.69 12.33
N PRO A 241 27.84 9.71 12.58
CA PRO A 241 26.70 9.58 13.48
C PRO A 241 25.74 8.47 13.02
N THR A 242 24.96 7.94 13.96
CA THR A 242 23.91 6.95 13.66
C THR A 242 22.90 7.48 12.64
N ILE A 243 22.12 6.57 12.07
CA ILE A 243 21.10 6.91 11.07
C ILE A 243 19.99 7.76 11.64
N ALA A 244 19.46 8.61 10.79
CA ALA A 244 18.09 9.04 10.91
C ALA A 244 17.19 8.03 10.21
N ILE A 245 16.04 7.80 10.80
CA ILE A 245 15.04 6.87 10.28
C ILE A 245 13.81 7.69 9.94
N ASP A 246 13.45 7.68 8.66
CA ASP A 246 12.12 8.13 8.25
C ASP A 246 11.15 6.99 8.54
N PHE A 247 10.08 7.29 9.27
CA PHE A 247 9.12 6.31 9.76
C PHE A 247 7.73 6.62 9.23
N GLU A 248 7.17 5.67 8.49
CA GLU A 248 5.82 5.75 7.97
C GLU A 248 4.85 5.09 8.95
N GLY A 249 4.02 5.92 9.60
CA GLY A 249 2.88 5.46 10.39
C GLY A 249 1.68 5.11 9.50
N HIS A 250 0.57 4.67 10.12
CA HIS A 250 -0.65 4.41 9.36
C HIS A 250 -1.31 5.71 8.85
N GLY A 251 -1.08 6.85 9.51
CA GLY A 251 -1.65 8.15 9.12
C GLY A 251 -3.17 8.19 9.26
N ARG A 252 -3.70 7.35 10.15
CA ARG A 252 -5.13 7.16 10.45
C ARG A 252 -5.40 7.43 11.93
N GLU A 253 -4.67 8.36 12.53
CA GLU A 253 -4.91 8.82 13.89
C GLU A 253 -5.90 10.00 13.85
N PRO A 254 -7.19 9.79 14.16
CA PRO A 254 -8.11 10.91 14.23
C PRO A 254 -7.81 11.75 15.49
N TRP A 255 -7.81 13.07 15.36
CA TRP A 255 -7.78 13.98 16.52
C TRP A 255 -9.12 14.04 17.25
N ASP A 256 -10.19 13.52 16.63
CA ASP A 256 -11.52 13.36 17.20
C ASP A 256 -11.98 11.90 17.02
N PRO A 257 -12.21 11.15 18.11
CA PRO A 257 -12.65 9.75 18.04
C PRO A 257 -13.95 9.50 17.27
N SER A 258 -14.73 10.53 16.93
CA SER A 258 -15.93 10.41 16.08
C SER A 258 -15.64 10.31 14.58
N LEU A 259 -14.36 10.45 14.17
CA LEU A 259 -13.93 10.41 12.77
C LEU A 259 -13.51 9.02 12.27
N ASP A 260 -13.44 8.00 13.14
CA ASP A 260 -13.13 6.59 12.83
C ASP A 260 -14.17 5.62 13.42
#